data_AF-A0A954RSH1-F1
#
_entry.id   AF-A0A954RSH1-F1
#
_cell.length_a   1.000
_cell.length_b   1.000
_cell.length_c   1.000
_cell.angle_alpha   90.00
_cell.angle_beta   90.00
_cell.angle_gamma   90.00
#
_symmetry.space_group_name_H-M   'P 1'
#
loop_
_entity.id
_entity.type
_entity.pdbx_description
1 polymer ?
#
loop_
_entity_poly.entity_id
_entity_poly.type
_entity_poly.pdbx_seq_one_letter_code
_entity_poly.pdbx_strand_id
1 'polypeptide(L)'
;MQAFAVSQRIRSSTLQIVLTLVTSISLSQAVPTNVQSEIYRYNEVDPIPGTEGIDAGPDANLRGLQLGYAWLRSTNLTRADFTGSTLTGAVFSFSRLTDASFVNARINGANFWNTTGFTAEQLYSTTSYQQNDLRGVSFGPIDLAGWDFHAQDLRGANMHRAVVTNSDFTDALIEGMVINEAVGLTREQFYSTASYKNKTLRYIDFVTDKNLAEWQFVEQDLSFSHLGITDLTRANFTGATLSHTRLGGATLTDTNFRSAIISGADLSSTVRKGFTPAQLYETASYQQRDLRDVDFSFNDLGGWSLSGQDLKNASFRYSDLSNTEFLDADISHADFSRSNITADQLASTASYQRLDLHGLNLTGVTLNDFDFHLQNLTNAVFGYTPTDCCEESPDIRNVSFANAKLNNARLEEFRSADQQDGFRTVDFSGADLSSAHVGDFARDAKFSADTTYNQWTRFPPGFDPVARGLRFVRSADGDFDGDGQVLNDDLQALIDHRGSSDLKYDVDRNEIVDHSDVVAWITDIKHTQVGDVNLDGRFDELDLMVVLQIGMYEPDRYYLSQPNADWESGDWNGDGYFDAGDLVFAFARGGYRQPARAAHTVPEPTGVLLCLGGWMHVWSLRRSTTRHALTA
;
A
#
# COMPACT_ATOMS: atom_id res chain seq x y z
N MET A 1 -30.97 -21.02 39.82
CA MET A 1 -29.87 -21.99 40.05
C MET A 1 -29.74 -22.85 38.80
N GLN A 2 -28.53 -22.89 38.23
CA GLN A 2 -28.13 -23.65 37.03
C GLN A 2 -28.74 -23.23 35.69
N ALA A 3 -28.42 -22.00 35.26
CA ALA A 3 -28.39 -21.59 33.84
C ALA A 3 -27.43 -20.40 33.64
N PHE A 4 -26.33 -20.38 34.40
CA PHE A 4 -25.31 -19.31 34.44
C PHE A 4 -23.95 -19.96 34.70
N ALA A 5 -23.48 -20.80 33.77
CA ALA A 5 -22.14 -21.41 33.82
C ALA A 5 -21.74 -22.10 32.49
N VAL A 6 -21.98 -21.47 31.32
CA VAL A 6 -21.39 -21.95 30.04
C VAL A 6 -20.92 -20.79 29.13
N SER A 7 -21.22 -19.52 29.43
CA SER A 7 -20.84 -18.37 28.58
C SER A 7 -19.57 -17.62 29.02
N GLN A 8 -18.55 -18.32 29.53
CA GLN A 8 -17.25 -17.70 29.88
C GLN A 8 -16.02 -18.52 29.45
N ARG A 9 -16.12 -19.30 28.36
CA ARG A 9 -14.97 -20.06 27.83
C ARG A 9 -14.90 -20.15 26.30
N ILE A 10 -15.28 -19.11 25.57
CA ILE A 10 -14.91 -18.96 24.14
C ILE A 10 -14.70 -17.46 23.80
N ARG A 11 -13.78 -16.82 24.53
CA ARG A 11 -13.14 -15.55 24.16
C ARG A 11 -11.72 -15.55 24.74
N SER A 12 -10.85 -16.39 24.18
CA SER A 12 -9.40 -16.41 24.47
C SER A 12 -8.65 -17.34 23.51
N SER A 13 -8.90 -17.23 22.19
CA SER A 13 -8.27 -18.15 21.21
C SER A 13 -7.75 -17.50 19.93
N THR A 14 -7.68 -16.16 19.87
CA THR A 14 -7.04 -15.44 18.75
C THR A 14 -5.81 -14.64 19.18
N LEU A 15 -5.41 -14.75 20.45
CA LEU A 15 -4.14 -14.22 20.98
C LEU A 15 -3.10 -15.31 21.29
N GLN A 16 -3.33 -16.54 20.84
CA GLN A 16 -2.45 -17.70 21.08
C GLN A 16 -2.06 -18.45 19.79
N ILE A 17 -2.15 -17.78 18.62
CA ILE A 17 -1.71 -18.36 17.33
C ILE A 17 -0.62 -17.51 16.63
N VAL A 18 -0.31 -16.31 17.11
CA VAL A 18 0.92 -15.56 16.69
C VAL A 18 2.11 -15.80 17.65
N LEU A 19 1.90 -16.60 18.71
CA LEU A 19 2.97 -17.02 19.65
C LEU A 19 3.39 -18.49 19.50
N THR A 20 3.06 -19.14 18.38
CA THR A 20 3.47 -20.53 18.09
C THR A 20 3.71 -20.79 16.60
N LEU A 21 4.54 -19.97 15.97
CA LEU A 21 5.15 -20.29 14.67
C LEU A 21 6.58 -19.70 14.55
N VAL A 22 7.35 -19.75 15.65
CA VAL A 22 8.83 -19.77 15.62
C VAL A 22 9.39 -20.80 16.61
N THR A 23 8.62 -21.85 16.93
CA THR A 23 9.10 -22.96 17.79
C THR A 23 8.72 -24.32 17.21
N SER A 24 9.12 -24.61 15.96
CA SER A 24 9.36 -25.97 15.44
C SER A 24 9.67 -25.99 13.93
N ILE A 25 10.76 -25.36 13.52
CA ILE A 25 11.54 -25.88 12.38
C ILE A 25 12.94 -26.18 12.92
N SER A 26 13.09 -27.40 13.42
CA SER A 26 14.40 -28.05 13.42
C SER A 26 14.70 -28.45 11.98
N LEU A 27 15.20 -27.51 11.18
CA LEU A 27 16.13 -27.84 10.11
C LEU A 27 17.52 -27.51 10.62
N SER A 28 18.28 -28.59 10.78
CA SER A 28 19.70 -28.61 11.04
C SER A 28 20.48 -27.78 10.03
N GLN A 29 20.82 -26.56 10.41
CA GLN A 29 22.22 -26.15 10.43
C GLN A 29 22.48 -25.55 11.80
N ALA A 30 23.28 -26.25 12.59
CA ALA A 30 23.82 -25.70 13.81
C ALA A 30 24.57 -24.42 13.45
N VAL A 31 24.04 -23.25 13.82
CA VAL A 31 24.88 -22.08 14.00
C VAL A 31 25.89 -22.49 15.06
N PRO A 32 27.19 -22.56 14.75
CA PRO A 32 28.17 -23.03 15.71
C PRO A 32 28.10 -22.14 16.94
N THR A 33 28.01 -22.74 18.12
CA THR A 33 28.28 -22.10 19.41
C THR A 33 29.79 -21.82 19.56
N ASN A 34 30.40 -21.24 18.53
CA ASN A 34 31.72 -20.66 18.56
C ASN A 34 31.52 -19.15 18.46
N VAL A 35 32.03 -18.44 19.46
CA VAL A 35 32.26 -16.99 19.48
C VAL A 35 32.66 -16.51 18.08
N GLN A 36 31.77 -15.80 17.37
CA GLN A 36 32.16 -15.12 16.15
C GLN A 36 32.91 -13.87 16.56
N SER A 37 34.22 -13.87 16.32
CA SER A 37 35.17 -12.81 16.70
C SER A 37 35.08 -11.54 15.84
N GLU A 38 33.94 -11.30 15.18
CA GLU A 38 33.78 -10.28 14.15
C GLU A 38 32.39 -9.63 14.21
N ILE A 39 32.31 -8.38 13.77
CA ILE A 39 31.08 -7.56 13.82
C ILE A 39 30.56 -7.39 12.41
N TYR A 40 29.29 -7.72 12.18
CA TYR A 40 28.66 -7.73 10.86
C TYR A 40 27.51 -6.74 10.77
N ARG A 41 27.06 -6.45 9.55
CA ARG A 41 25.72 -5.89 9.31
C ARG A 41 24.71 -7.01 9.14
N TYR A 42 23.42 -6.71 9.30
CA TYR A 42 22.36 -7.70 9.13
C TYR A 42 22.39 -8.30 7.72
N ASN A 43 22.38 -9.64 7.62
CA ASN A 43 22.46 -10.40 6.36
C ASN A 43 23.71 -10.17 5.49
N GLU A 44 24.76 -9.51 6.00
CA GLU A 44 26.05 -9.42 5.32
C GLU A 44 26.99 -10.55 5.76
N VAL A 45 27.73 -11.10 4.79
CA VAL A 45 28.67 -12.22 5.03
C VAL A 45 30.04 -11.71 5.45
N ASP A 46 30.42 -10.51 5.01
CA ASP A 46 31.71 -9.91 5.32
C ASP A 46 31.64 -9.05 6.59
N PRO A 47 32.67 -9.10 7.46
CA PRO A 47 32.72 -8.27 8.65
C PRO A 47 32.86 -6.80 8.27
N ILE A 48 32.42 -5.92 9.16
CA ILE A 48 32.57 -4.48 8.98
C ILE A 48 34.07 -4.15 8.94
N PRO A 49 34.55 -3.45 7.90
CA PRO A 49 35.98 -3.14 7.76
C PRO A 49 36.53 -2.43 9.01
N GLY A 50 37.68 -2.89 9.51
CA GLY A 50 38.31 -2.39 10.72
C GLY A 50 37.84 -3.06 12.02
N THR A 51 36.95 -4.04 11.93
CA THR A 51 36.50 -4.86 13.08
C THR A 51 37.14 -6.25 13.10
N GLU A 52 38.07 -6.53 12.20
CA GLU A 52 38.67 -7.86 12.04
C GLU A 52 39.37 -8.30 13.33
N GLY A 53 38.91 -9.42 13.91
CA GLY A 53 39.43 -9.97 15.16
C GLY A 53 39.01 -9.23 16.43
N ILE A 54 38.10 -8.26 16.35
CA ILE A 54 37.47 -7.62 17.51
C ILE A 54 36.19 -8.37 17.87
N ASP A 55 36.18 -9.01 19.02
CA ASP A 55 34.97 -9.62 19.58
C ASP A 55 34.06 -8.55 20.19
N ALA A 56 32.78 -8.55 19.81
CA ALA A 56 31.78 -7.67 20.41
C ALA A 56 31.40 -8.24 21.79
N GLY A 57 32.00 -7.67 22.83
CA GLY A 57 31.82 -8.14 24.19
C GLY A 57 32.17 -7.08 25.24
N PRO A 58 32.27 -7.50 26.51
CA PRO A 58 32.69 -6.60 27.57
C PRO A 58 34.09 -6.05 27.29
N ASP A 59 34.30 -4.78 27.61
CA ASP A 59 35.59 -4.07 27.43
C ASP A 59 36.08 -3.97 25.96
N ALA A 60 35.22 -4.27 24.97
CA ALA A 60 35.58 -4.19 23.55
C ALA A 60 36.00 -2.77 23.17
N ASN A 61 37.18 -2.62 22.55
CA ASN A 61 37.66 -1.34 22.06
C ASN A 61 37.15 -1.11 20.63
N LEU A 62 36.14 -0.26 20.50
CA LEU A 62 35.44 0.03 19.26
C LEU A 62 35.59 1.49 18.84
N ARG A 63 36.61 2.18 19.37
CA ARG A 63 36.82 3.63 19.23
C ARG A 63 37.07 4.05 17.78
N GLY A 64 36.37 5.09 17.34
CA GLY A 64 36.53 5.72 16.02
C GLY A 64 36.13 4.85 14.83
N LEU A 65 35.61 3.64 15.06
CA LEU A 65 35.23 2.72 14.00
C LEU A 65 33.96 3.15 13.28
N GLN A 66 33.83 2.75 12.01
CA GLN A 66 32.66 3.02 11.18
C GLN A 66 31.68 1.83 11.27
N LEU A 67 30.88 1.83 12.33
CA LEU A 67 29.96 0.75 12.73
C LEU A 67 28.51 1.04 12.34
N GLY A 68 28.31 1.74 11.22
CA GLY A 68 26.97 1.99 10.69
C GLY A 68 26.25 0.68 10.38
N TYR A 69 25.01 0.56 10.86
CA TYR A 69 24.17 -0.65 10.75
C TYR A 69 24.78 -1.91 11.37
N ALA A 70 25.76 -1.76 12.28
CA ALA A 70 26.34 -2.90 12.99
C ALA A 70 25.29 -3.67 13.79
N TRP A 71 25.30 -4.99 13.64
CA TRP A 71 24.39 -5.89 14.34
C TRP A 71 24.96 -6.30 15.69
N LEU A 72 24.62 -5.53 16.73
CA LEU A 72 25.07 -5.69 18.12
C LEU A 72 23.93 -6.16 19.04
N ARG A 73 22.91 -6.79 18.45
CA ARG A 73 21.69 -7.24 19.13
C ARG A 73 22.02 -8.32 20.16
N SER A 74 21.43 -8.20 21.35
CA SER A 74 21.57 -9.18 22.45
C SER A 74 23.00 -9.41 22.94
N THR A 75 23.92 -8.49 22.65
CA THR A 75 25.33 -8.58 23.06
C THR A 75 25.55 -8.00 24.45
N ASN A 76 26.48 -8.56 25.22
CA ASN A 76 26.95 -7.93 26.45
C ASN A 76 28.12 -6.99 26.15
N LEU A 77 27.85 -5.69 26.10
CA LEU A 77 28.81 -4.63 25.77
C LEU A 77 29.19 -3.80 27.00
N THR A 78 29.18 -4.44 28.18
CA THR A 78 29.55 -3.78 29.44
C THR A 78 30.97 -3.20 29.32
N ARG A 79 31.15 -1.89 29.58
CA ARG A 79 32.42 -1.16 29.42
C ARG A 79 33.01 -1.16 28.00
N ALA A 80 32.25 -1.51 26.98
CA ALA A 80 32.70 -1.33 25.59
C ALA A 80 32.92 0.15 25.27
N ASP A 81 33.91 0.45 24.45
CA ASP A 81 34.31 1.82 24.13
C ASP A 81 33.99 2.18 22.68
N PHE A 82 32.88 2.89 22.48
CA PHE A 82 32.43 3.44 21.18
C PHE A 82 32.85 4.90 20.98
N THR A 83 33.86 5.39 21.71
CA THR A 83 34.23 6.80 21.65
C THR A 83 34.59 7.23 20.22
N GLY A 84 33.90 8.25 19.70
CA GLY A 84 34.12 8.82 18.37
C GLY A 84 33.66 7.94 17.21
N SER A 85 32.97 6.84 17.46
CA SER A 85 32.55 5.89 16.44
C SER A 85 31.29 6.35 15.72
N THR A 86 31.12 5.93 14.46
CA THR A 86 29.87 6.11 13.72
C THR A 86 29.00 4.88 13.94
N LEU A 87 27.83 5.06 14.55
CA LEU A 87 26.86 4.02 14.90
C LEU A 87 25.50 4.28 14.25
N THR A 88 25.46 5.03 13.14
CA THR A 88 24.22 5.35 12.44
C THR A 88 23.50 4.06 12.04
N GLY A 89 22.24 3.89 12.46
CA GLY A 89 21.46 2.67 12.20
C GLY A 89 21.93 1.41 12.93
N ALA A 90 22.93 1.50 13.83
CA ALA A 90 23.45 0.33 14.54
C ALA A 90 22.39 -0.28 15.46
N VAL A 91 22.32 -1.61 15.52
CA VAL A 91 21.29 -2.35 16.24
C VAL A 91 21.82 -2.85 17.58
N PHE A 92 21.49 -2.16 18.66
CA PHE A 92 21.82 -2.53 20.03
C PHE A 92 20.69 -3.26 20.76
N SER A 93 19.58 -3.58 20.10
CA SER A 93 18.39 -4.07 20.79
C SER A 93 18.68 -5.27 21.72
N PHE A 94 18.11 -5.28 22.92
CA PHE A 94 18.32 -6.29 23.97
C PHE A 94 19.77 -6.42 24.49
N SER A 95 20.67 -5.48 24.20
CA SER A 95 22.05 -5.51 24.68
C SER A 95 22.20 -4.96 26.12
N ARG A 96 23.35 -5.25 26.73
CA ARG A 96 23.77 -4.67 28.02
C ARG A 96 24.85 -3.62 27.77
N LEU A 97 24.58 -2.36 28.13
CA LEU A 97 25.42 -1.19 27.87
C LEU A 97 25.98 -0.54 29.15
N THR A 98 25.92 -1.25 30.29
CA THR A 98 26.45 -0.78 31.57
C THR A 98 27.90 -0.28 31.41
N ASP A 99 28.15 0.97 31.79
CA ASP A 99 29.45 1.63 31.73
C ASP A 99 30.10 1.70 30.34
N ALA A 100 29.37 1.46 29.25
CA ALA A 100 29.88 1.66 27.90
C ALA A 100 30.12 3.14 27.60
N SER A 101 31.17 3.48 26.85
CA SER A 101 31.45 4.87 26.44
C SER A 101 30.85 5.15 25.07
N PHE A 102 30.00 6.16 24.97
CA PHE A 102 29.49 6.70 23.70
C PHE A 102 30.01 8.11 23.42
N VAL A 103 31.07 8.54 24.12
CA VAL A 103 31.60 9.90 24.02
C VAL A 103 31.90 10.25 22.56
N ASN A 104 31.30 11.33 22.06
CA ASN A 104 31.42 11.81 20.68
C ASN A 104 31.01 10.79 19.59
N ALA A 105 30.30 9.71 19.93
CA ALA A 105 29.75 8.78 18.94
C ALA A 105 28.60 9.44 18.16
N ARG A 106 28.36 9.01 16.92
CA ARG A 106 27.17 9.38 16.12
C ARG A 106 26.17 8.23 16.13
N ILE A 107 24.96 8.46 16.62
CA ILE A 107 23.97 7.40 16.89
C ILE A 107 22.63 7.60 16.16
N ASN A 108 22.55 8.48 15.16
CA ASN A 108 21.32 8.72 14.39
C ASN A 108 20.73 7.40 13.86
N GLY A 109 19.44 7.14 14.04
CA GLY A 109 18.82 5.89 13.62
C GLY A 109 19.23 4.65 14.43
N ALA A 110 20.10 4.77 15.44
CA ALA A 110 20.54 3.61 16.23
C ALA A 110 19.38 3.06 17.07
N ASN A 111 19.35 1.73 17.18
CA ASN A 111 18.28 1.01 17.84
C ASN A 111 18.73 0.51 19.23
N PHE A 112 18.35 1.25 20.27
CA PHE A 112 18.58 0.89 21.69
C PHE A 112 17.40 0.11 22.30
N TRP A 113 16.57 -0.53 21.48
CA TRP A 113 15.33 -1.13 21.97
C TRP A 113 15.56 -2.16 23.06
N ASN A 114 14.94 -1.97 24.22
CA ASN A 114 15.00 -2.88 25.36
C ASN A 114 16.45 -3.15 25.84
N THR A 115 17.33 -2.15 25.71
CA THR A 115 18.69 -2.21 26.26
C THR A 115 18.68 -2.03 27.78
N THR A 116 19.73 -2.50 28.45
CA THR A 116 19.92 -2.31 29.90
C THR A 116 21.21 -1.56 30.18
N GLY A 117 21.17 -0.66 31.17
CA GLY A 117 22.34 0.12 31.58
C GLY A 117 22.71 1.27 30.63
N PHE A 118 21.85 1.62 29.67
CA PHE A 118 21.97 2.85 28.89
C PHE A 118 21.42 4.04 29.69
N THR A 119 22.21 5.10 29.86
CA THR A 119 21.88 6.24 30.72
C THR A 119 21.82 7.57 29.96
N ALA A 120 21.21 8.57 30.59
CA ALA A 120 21.16 9.93 30.09
C ALA A 120 22.58 10.49 29.82
N GLU A 121 23.53 10.25 30.73
CA GLU A 121 24.90 10.73 30.57
C GLU A 121 25.59 10.11 29.34
N GLN A 122 25.31 8.83 29.06
CA GLN A 122 25.82 8.18 27.85
C GLN A 122 25.23 8.83 26.60
N LEU A 123 23.91 9.08 26.56
CA LEU A 123 23.26 9.81 25.47
C LEU A 123 23.84 11.22 25.27
N TYR A 124 23.94 12.01 26.35
CA TYR A 124 24.41 13.40 26.29
C TYR A 124 25.87 13.53 25.86
N SER A 125 26.66 12.47 26.10
CA SER A 125 28.04 12.42 25.65
C SER A 125 28.20 12.25 24.14
N THR A 126 27.16 11.86 23.41
CA THR A 126 27.21 11.63 21.96
C THR A 126 27.32 12.93 21.17
N THR A 127 27.95 12.84 19.99
CA THR A 127 27.97 13.95 19.02
C THR A 127 26.56 14.23 18.52
N SER A 128 25.75 13.19 18.31
CA SER A 128 24.35 13.30 17.87
C SER A 128 23.51 14.19 18.80
N TYR A 129 23.56 13.94 20.11
CA TYR A 129 22.87 14.78 21.10
C TYR A 129 23.38 16.24 21.10
N GLN A 130 24.71 16.43 21.11
CA GLN A 130 25.33 17.76 21.12
C GLN A 130 25.02 18.59 19.86
N GLN A 131 24.68 17.92 18.76
CA GLN A 131 24.27 18.54 17.49
C GLN A 131 22.75 18.63 17.33
N ASN A 132 21.99 18.28 18.37
CA ASN A 132 20.53 18.23 18.37
C ASN A 132 19.96 17.30 17.29
N ASP A 133 20.68 16.24 16.92
CA ASP A 133 20.26 15.30 15.89
C ASP A 133 20.12 13.91 16.49
N LEU A 134 18.91 13.56 16.94
CA LEU A 134 18.53 12.26 17.46
C LEU A 134 17.50 11.58 16.55
N ARG A 135 17.44 11.98 15.28
CA ARG A 135 16.49 11.44 14.31
C ARG A 135 16.59 9.93 14.22
N GLY A 136 15.44 9.26 14.19
CA GLY A 136 15.32 7.81 14.04
C GLY A 136 15.83 6.97 15.21
N VAL A 137 16.32 7.58 16.30
CA VAL A 137 16.84 6.80 17.44
C VAL A 137 15.70 6.07 18.14
N SER A 138 15.86 4.78 18.37
CA SER A 138 14.86 3.97 19.09
C SER A 138 15.27 3.77 20.55
N PHE A 139 14.52 4.37 21.45
CA PHE A 139 14.67 4.30 22.90
C PHE A 139 13.67 3.34 23.59
N GLY A 140 12.59 2.91 22.95
CA GLY A 140 11.57 2.08 23.61
C GLY A 140 12.05 0.66 23.96
N PRO A 141 11.69 0.02 25.08
CA PRO A 141 11.14 0.52 26.35
C PRO A 141 12.23 0.86 27.40
N ILE A 142 12.92 1.99 27.27
CA ILE A 142 13.86 2.51 28.29
C ILE A 142 13.14 3.45 29.26
N ASP A 143 13.64 3.53 30.50
CA ASP A 143 13.27 4.58 31.45
C ASP A 143 14.03 5.88 31.12
N LEU A 144 13.31 6.81 30.49
CA LEU A 144 13.80 8.12 30.07
C LEU A 144 13.40 9.21 31.09
N ALA A 145 12.93 8.84 32.29
CA ALA A 145 12.40 9.83 33.23
C ALA A 145 13.44 10.91 33.58
N GLY A 146 13.04 12.17 33.41
CA GLY A 146 13.90 13.33 33.67
C GLY A 146 15.00 13.57 32.63
N TRP A 147 14.99 12.86 31.49
CA TRP A 147 15.95 13.11 30.42
C TRP A 147 15.63 14.43 29.72
N ASP A 148 16.67 15.10 29.24
CA ASP A 148 16.60 16.40 28.57
C ASP A 148 16.64 16.17 27.05
N PHE A 149 15.50 16.41 26.39
CA PHE A 149 15.38 16.45 24.94
C PHE A 149 15.09 17.87 24.43
N HIS A 150 15.43 18.90 25.21
CA HIS A 150 15.22 20.29 24.81
C HIS A 150 15.87 20.58 23.46
N ALA A 151 15.08 21.14 22.54
CA ALA A 151 15.48 21.51 21.18
C ALA A 151 16.10 20.37 20.34
N GLN A 152 15.95 19.11 20.76
CA GLN A 152 16.45 17.96 20.01
C GLN A 152 15.57 17.70 18.78
N ASP A 153 16.20 17.28 17.69
CA ASP A 153 15.51 16.70 16.55
C ASP A 153 15.25 15.22 16.80
N LEU A 154 14.01 14.90 17.17
CA LEU A 154 13.52 13.55 17.45
C LEU A 154 12.64 13.02 16.31
N ARG A 155 12.76 13.58 15.10
CA ARG A 155 11.93 13.11 13.98
C ARG A 155 12.16 11.64 13.70
N GLY A 156 11.09 10.87 13.60
CA GLY A 156 11.12 9.41 13.43
C GLY A 156 11.69 8.64 14.63
N ALA A 157 11.97 9.28 15.77
CA ALA A 157 12.47 8.58 16.95
C ALA A 157 11.38 7.66 17.53
N ASN A 158 11.80 6.57 18.16
CA ASN A 158 10.88 5.59 18.73
C ASN A 158 10.98 5.56 20.26
N MET A 159 9.89 5.95 20.93
CA MET A 159 9.72 5.92 22.38
C MET A 159 8.58 4.99 22.80
N HIS A 160 8.26 3.98 21.98
CA HIS A 160 7.22 3.00 22.31
C HIS A 160 7.49 2.36 23.67
N ARG A 161 6.50 2.41 24.57
CA ARG A 161 6.59 1.91 25.97
C ARG A 161 7.71 2.51 26.82
N ALA A 162 8.35 3.60 26.38
CA ALA A 162 9.31 4.31 27.22
C ALA A 162 8.61 4.99 28.41
N VAL A 163 9.32 5.16 29.52
CA VAL A 163 8.87 6.00 30.63
C VAL A 163 9.43 7.40 30.41
N VAL A 164 8.58 8.40 30.19
CA VAL A 164 9.00 9.77 29.85
C VAL A 164 8.59 10.80 30.91
N THR A 165 8.24 10.33 32.10
CA THR A 165 7.86 11.19 33.24
C THR A 165 8.92 12.28 33.49
N ASN A 166 8.51 13.55 33.50
CA ASN A 166 9.39 14.71 33.72
C ASN A 166 10.52 14.90 32.69
N SER A 167 10.51 14.20 31.56
CA SER A 167 11.47 14.47 30.47
C SER A 167 11.16 15.83 29.84
N ASP A 168 12.19 16.56 29.43
CA ASP A 168 12.01 17.86 28.76
C ASP A 168 11.93 17.70 27.24
N PHE A 169 10.76 17.95 26.65
CA PHE A 169 10.56 17.97 25.19
C PHE A 169 10.44 19.39 24.64
N THR A 170 10.75 20.41 25.43
CA THR A 170 10.55 21.81 25.05
C THR A 170 11.32 22.13 23.79
N ASP A 171 10.63 22.66 22.78
CA ASP A 171 11.18 23.00 21.46
C ASP A 171 11.77 21.82 20.67
N ALA A 172 11.52 20.57 21.08
CA ALA A 172 11.91 19.40 20.29
C ALA A 172 11.08 19.29 19.00
N LEU A 173 11.69 18.76 17.93
CA LEU A 173 11.01 18.36 16.71
C LEU A 173 10.60 16.89 16.82
N ILE A 174 9.31 16.58 16.68
CA ILE A 174 8.75 15.26 16.99
C ILE A 174 7.92 14.68 15.83
N GLU A 175 8.06 15.18 14.61
CA GLU A 175 7.36 14.63 13.45
C GLU A 175 7.73 13.14 13.25
N GLY A 176 6.74 12.28 13.04
CA GLY A 176 6.99 10.84 12.91
C GLY A 176 7.42 10.13 14.20
N MET A 177 7.43 10.81 15.36
CA MET A 177 7.84 10.16 16.61
C MET A 177 6.80 9.12 17.05
N VAL A 178 7.29 7.93 17.41
CA VAL A 178 6.45 6.84 17.92
C VAL A 178 6.37 6.92 19.45
N ILE A 179 5.19 7.23 20.00
CA ILE A 179 4.98 7.42 21.45
C ILE A 179 3.94 6.43 22.01
N ASN A 180 3.65 5.39 21.24
CA ASN A 180 2.73 4.31 21.53
C ASN A 180 3.02 3.72 22.91
N GLU A 181 1.98 3.56 23.73
CA GLU A 181 2.10 3.02 25.09
C GLU A 181 3.12 3.73 26.04
N ALA A 182 3.73 4.86 25.68
CA ALA A 182 4.67 5.58 26.55
C ALA A 182 4.02 6.03 27.88
N VAL A 183 4.74 5.90 28.98
CA VAL A 183 4.24 6.17 30.33
C VAL A 183 4.70 7.54 30.81
N GLY A 184 3.77 8.35 31.31
CA GLY A 184 4.07 9.61 31.97
C GLY A 184 4.17 10.84 31.07
N LEU A 185 3.83 10.74 29.77
CA LEU A 185 3.71 11.90 28.88
C LEU A 185 2.49 12.75 29.27
N THR A 186 2.69 14.04 29.50
CA THR A 186 1.61 15.00 29.77
C THR A 186 1.28 15.88 28.55
N ARG A 187 0.10 16.52 28.57
CA ARG A 187 -0.29 17.51 27.56
C ARG A 187 0.71 18.65 27.51
N GLU A 188 1.19 19.12 28.66
CA GLU A 188 2.14 20.22 28.77
C GLU A 188 3.48 19.89 28.13
N GLN A 189 4.00 18.67 28.34
CA GLN A 189 5.22 18.18 27.68
C GLN A 189 5.03 18.11 26.16
N PHE A 190 3.88 17.61 25.69
CA PHE A 190 3.61 17.53 24.26
C PHE A 190 3.45 18.92 23.62
N TYR A 191 2.73 19.83 24.28
CA TYR A 191 2.47 21.20 23.79
C TYR A 191 3.70 22.10 23.85
N SER A 192 4.71 21.77 24.65
CA SER A 192 5.97 22.53 24.71
C SER A 192 6.89 22.26 23.53
N THR A 193 6.65 21.22 22.74
CA THR A 193 7.45 20.87 21.55
C THR A 193 7.40 21.95 20.47
N ALA A 194 8.45 22.03 19.64
CA ALA A 194 8.45 22.94 18.50
C ALA A 194 7.44 22.51 17.45
N SER A 195 7.29 21.20 17.20
CA SER A 195 6.31 20.69 16.21
C SER A 195 4.88 21.04 16.56
N TYR A 196 4.48 20.95 17.85
CA TYR A 196 3.14 21.37 18.27
C TYR A 196 2.91 22.88 18.08
N LYS A 197 3.89 23.71 18.42
CA LYS A 197 3.81 25.17 18.25
C LYS A 197 3.75 25.57 16.78
N ASN A 198 4.48 24.85 15.94
CA ASN A 198 4.59 25.10 14.50
C ASN A 198 3.47 24.45 13.67
N LYS A 199 2.59 23.67 14.30
CA LYS A 199 1.49 22.95 13.63
C LYS A 199 1.93 21.84 12.69
N THR A 200 3.04 21.17 12.97
CA THR A 200 3.69 20.22 12.03
C THR A 200 3.66 18.75 12.48
N LEU A 201 2.70 18.31 13.29
CA LEU A 201 2.64 16.98 13.91
C LEU A 201 2.43 15.76 12.96
N ARG A 202 2.75 15.89 11.68
CA ARG A 202 2.62 14.83 10.66
C ARG A 202 3.34 13.57 11.12
N TYR A 203 2.78 12.42 10.72
CA TYR A 203 3.32 11.08 10.99
C TYR A 203 3.43 10.68 12.47
N ILE A 204 3.03 11.53 13.43
CA ILE A 204 3.07 11.15 14.85
C ILE A 204 2.27 9.88 15.11
N ASP A 205 2.80 9.00 15.97
CA ASP A 205 2.15 7.73 16.30
C ASP A 205 1.85 7.64 17.81
N PHE A 206 0.57 7.39 18.12
CA PHE A 206 0.01 7.21 19.46
C PHE A 206 -0.64 5.83 19.70
N VAL A 207 -0.45 4.80 18.84
CA VAL A 207 -1.16 3.50 18.90
C VAL A 207 -1.35 2.94 20.32
N THR A 208 -2.56 2.41 20.52
CA THR A 208 -3.08 1.63 21.66
C THR A 208 -3.37 2.42 22.93
N ASP A 209 -4.67 2.49 23.27
CA ASP A 209 -5.22 2.78 24.61
C ASP A 209 -4.66 4.05 25.28
N LYS A 210 -4.12 4.99 24.48
CA LYS A 210 -3.70 6.29 24.95
C LYS A 210 -4.92 7.15 25.22
N ASN A 211 -4.98 7.69 26.43
CA ASN A 211 -5.98 8.68 26.79
C ASN A 211 -5.54 10.05 26.29
N LEU A 212 -6.10 10.45 25.16
CA LEU A 212 -5.96 11.75 24.54
C LEU A 212 -7.22 12.62 24.73
N ALA A 213 -8.08 12.27 25.70
CA ALA A 213 -9.32 12.99 25.94
C ALA A 213 -9.03 14.45 26.26
N GLU A 214 -9.81 15.37 25.71
CA GLU A 214 -9.69 16.84 25.82
C GLU A 214 -8.38 17.45 25.28
N TRP A 215 -7.53 16.68 24.59
CA TRP A 215 -6.34 17.24 23.97
C TRP A 215 -6.70 18.24 22.86
N GLN A 216 -5.90 19.29 22.73
CA GLN A 216 -6.09 20.36 21.77
C GLN A 216 -5.19 20.14 20.56
N PHE A 217 -5.77 19.84 19.41
CA PHE A 217 -5.11 19.69 18.11
C PHE A 217 -5.58 20.75 17.11
N VAL A 218 -6.02 21.92 17.60
CA VAL A 218 -6.51 23.02 16.77
C VAL A 218 -5.47 23.42 15.73
N GLU A 219 -5.86 23.42 14.46
CA GLU A 219 -5.03 23.77 13.29
C GLU A 219 -3.74 22.95 13.16
N GLN A 220 -3.61 21.82 13.86
CA GLN A 220 -2.43 20.97 13.73
C GLN A 220 -2.47 20.23 12.39
N ASP A 221 -1.32 20.12 11.75
CA ASP A 221 -1.12 19.14 10.68
C ASP A 221 -0.80 17.77 11.29
N LEU A 222 -1.71 16.82 11.12
CA LEU A 222 -1.63 15.44 11.59
C LEU A 222 -1.72 14.48 10.40
N SER A 223 -1.40 14.95 9.19
CA SER A 223 -1.42 14.08 8.02
C SER A 223 -0.55 12.85 8.24
N PHE A 224 -1.07 11.69 7.83
CA PHE A 224 -0.42 10.38 7.99
C PHE A 224 -0.12 9.94 9.43
N SER A 225 -0.64 10.67 10.43
CA SER A 225 -0.50 10.28 11.84
C SER A 225 -1.36 9.08 12.19
N HIS A 226 -1.04 8.43 13.31
CA HIS A 226 -1.77 7.27 13.81
C HIS A 226 -2.36 7.57 15.20
N LEU A 227 -3.70 7.65 15.24
CA LEU A 227 -4.53 7.93 16.42
C LEU A 227 -5.60 6.83 16.66
N GLY A 228 -5.52 5.71 15.94
CA GLY A 228 -6.42 4.56 16.04
C GLY A 228 -6.43 3.93 17.44
N ILE A 229 -7.60 3.47 17.87
CA ILE A 229 -7.81 2.81 19.17
C ILE A 229 -7.38 3.70 20.37
N THR A 230 -7.35 5.03 20.19
CA THR A 230 -7.12 5.98 21.29
C THR A 230 -8.44 6.51 21.86
N ASP A 231 -8.41 7.06 23.07
CA ASP A 231 -9.54 7.82 23.61
C ASP A 231 -9.36 9.30 23.27
N LEU A 232 -10.14 9.80 22.30
CA LEU A 232 -10.17 11.20 21.86
C LEU A 232 -11.41 11.93 22.37
N THR A 233 -12.05 11.43 23.43
CA THR A 233 -13.27 12.03 23.99
C THR A 233 -13.05 13.52 24.27
N ARG A 234 -13.89 14.38 23.69
CA ARG A 234 -13.79 15.85 23.81
C ARG A 234 -12.46 16.46 23.30
N ALA A 235 -11.65 15.73 22.55
CA ALA A 235 -10.49 16.31 21.86
C ALA A 235 -10.94 17.33 20.81
N ASN A 236 -10.07 18.28 20.49
CA ASN A 236 -10.40 19.38 19.60
C ASN A 236 -9.50 19.41 18.36
N PHE A 237 -10.05 19.01 17.22
CA PHE A 237 -9.42 19.04 15.89
C PHE A 237 -9.92 20.21 15.04
N THR A 238 -10.39 21.31 15.63
CA THR A 238 -10.88 22.45 14.86
C THR A 238 -9.82 22.93 13.87
N GLY A 239 -10.13 22.90 12.57
CA GLY A 239 -9.21 23.33 11.51
C GLY A 239 -7.98 22.44 11.31
N ALA A 240 -7.90 21.27 11.95
CA ALA A 240 -6.77 20.36 11.81
C ALA A 240 -6.76 19.70 10.42
N THR A 241 -5.57 19.40 9.92
CA THR A 241 -5.40 18.54 8.73
C THR A 241 -5.22 17.10 9.20
N LEU A 242 -6.19 16.25 8.88
CA LEU A 242 -6.24 14.83 9.22
C LEU A 242 -6.17 13.94 7.96
N SER A 243 -5.64 14.47 6.86
CA SER A 243 -5.56 13.71 5.61
C SER A 243 -4.72 12.45 5.79
N HIS A 244 -5.27 11.29 5.46
CA HIS A 244 -4.65 9.98 5.67
C HIS A 244 -4.30 9.66 7.13
N THR A 245 -4.90 10.35 8.11
CA THR A 245 -4.74 10.03 9.53
C THR A 245 -5.54 8.78 9.87
N ARG A 246 -4.92 7.84 10.60
CA ARG A 246 -5.61 6.63 11.09
C ARG A 246 -6.36 6.91 12.37
N LEU A 247 -7.69 6.91 12.33
CA LEU A 247 -8.59 7.03 13.48
C LEU A 247 -9.39 5.74 13.72
N GLY A 248 -9.13 4.67 12.96
CA GLY A 248 -9.81 3.38 13.07
C GLY A 248 -10.00 2.93 14.52
N GLY A 249 -11.25 2.72 14.93
CA GLY A 249 -11.63 2.27 16.26
C GLY A 249 -11.39 3.25 17.42
N ALA A 250 -10.98 4.49 17.17
CA ALA A 250 -10.82 5.51 18.20
C ALA A 250 -12.16 5.90 18.86
N THR A 251 -12.12 6.35 20.11
CA THR A 251 -13.29 6.90 20.81
C THR A 251 -13.44 8.37 20.49
N LEU A 252 -14.48 8.72 19.72
CA LEU A 252 -14.72 10.06 19.17
C LEU A 252 -15.90 10.79 19.83
N THR A 253 -16.31 10.35 21.02
CA THR A 253 -17.41 10.98 21.77
C THR A 253 -17.14 12.45 22.04
N ASP A 254 -18.03 13.33 21.59
CA ASP A 254 -17.93 14.79 21.73
C ASP A 254 -16.64 15.40 21.18
N THR A 255 -15.91 14.69 20.31
CA THR A 255 -14.72 15.21 19.63
C THR A 255 -15.14 16.28 18.62
N ASN A 256 -14.43 17.41 18.60
CA ASN A 256 -14.74 18.52 17.71
C ASN A 256 -13.91 18.43 16.41
N PHE A 257 -14.58 18.16 15.28
CA PHE A 257 -13.98 18.08 13.94
C PHE A 257 -14.29 19.31 13.06
N ARG A 258 -14.80 20.40 13.65
CA ARG A 258 -15.20 21.58 12.90
C ARG A 258 -14.09 22.09 11.99
N SER A 259 -14.37 22.21 10.70
CA SER A 259 -13.44 22.68 9.69
C SER A 259 -12.17 21.82 9.54
N ALA A 260 -12.14 20.60 10.07
CA ALA A 260 -11.03 19.67 9.82
C ALA A 260 -11.05 19.15 8.38
N ILE A 261 -9.86 18.88 7.82
CA ILE A 261 -9.70 18.22 6.51
C ILE A 261 -9.48 16.74 6.78
N ILE A 262 -10.32 15.86 6.24
CA ILE A 262 -10.33 14.41 6.53
C ILE A 262 -10.24 13.53 5.27
N SER A 263 -9.90 14.07 4.11
CA SER A 263 -9.71 13.27 2.89
C SER A 263 -8.67 12.16 3.12
N GLY A 264 -8.99 10.91 2.78
CA GLY A 264 -8.12 9.77 3.04
C GLY A 264 -8.06 9.28 4.48
N ALA A 265 -8.73 9.94 5.43
CA ALA A 265 -8.69 9.51 6.83
C ALA A 265 -9.37 8.15 7.02
N ASP A 266 -8.81 7.33 7.89
CA ASP A 266 -9.45 6.07 8.31
C ASP A 266 -10.37 6.33 9.51
N LEU A 267 -11.68 6.29 9.27
CA LEU A 267 -12.75 6.42 10.25
C LEU A 267 -13.47 5.08 10.48
N SER A 268 -12.84 3.95 10.15
CA SER A 268 -13.43 2.63 10.30
C SER A 268 -13.78 2.32 11.78
N SER A 269 -14.90 1.65 12.01
CA SER A 269 -15.35 1.25 13.36
C SER A 269 -15.48 2.40 14.40
N THR A 270 -15.65 3.65 13.99
CA THR A 270 -15.71 4.83 14.89
C THR A 270 -17.13 5.21 15.33
N VAL A 271 -18.18 4.85 14.57
CA VAL A 271 -19.56 5.25 14.89
C VAL A 271 -20.04 4.66 16.21
N ARG A 272 -19.79 3.36 16.43
CA ARG A 272 -20.08 2.70 17.73
C ARG A 272 -19.27 3.27 18.89
N LYS A 273 -18.26 4.10 18.59
CA LYS A 273 -17.35 4.76 19.51
C LYS A 273 -17.58 6.28 19.59
N GLY A 274 -18.72 6.76 19.10
CA GLY A 274 -19.20 8.12 19.31
C GLY A 274 -19.03 9.07 18.13
N PHE A 275 -18.56 8.60 16.96
CA PHE A 275 -18.58 9.40 15.74
C PHE A 275 -20.01 9.52 15.19
N THR A 276 -20.40 10.72 14.78
CA THR A 276 -21.78 11.06 14.41
C THR A 276 -21.85 11.78 13.06
N PRO A 277 -23.02 11.77 12.39
CA PRO A 277 -23.21 12.57 11.17
C PRO A 277 -22.91 14.06 11.40
N ALA A 278 -23.32 14.61 12.55
CA ALA A 278 -23.09 16.02 12.86
C ALA A 278 -21.59 16.37 12.89
N GLN A 279 -20.76 15.49 13.46
CA GLN A 279 -19.31 15.68 13.46
C GLN A 279 -18.73 15.61 12.05
N LEU A 280 -19.18 14.67 11.21
CA LEU A 280 -18.78 14.61 9.79
C LEU A 280 -19.16 15.90 9.06
N TYR A 281 -20.41 16.35 9.23
CA TYR A 281 -20.96 17.49 8.48
C TYR A 281 -20.30 18.82 8.83
N GLU A 282 -19.70 18.94 10.02
CA GLU A 282 -18.96 20.13 10.40
C GLU A 282 -17.52 20.18 9.85
N THR A 283 -17.02 19.10 9.25
CA THR A 283 -15.67 19.07 8.63
C THR A 283 -15.58 20.00 7.43
N ALA A 284 -14.38 20.49 7.14
CA ALA A 284 -14.13 21.25 5.91
C ALA A 284 -14.30 20.36 4.68
N SER A 285 -13.83 19.10 4.75
CA SER A 285 -13.98 18.08 3.71
C SER A 285 -15.43 17.89 3.26
N TYR A 286 -16.36 17.65 4.20
CA TYR A 286 -17.78 17.48 3.86
C TYR A 286 -18.39 18.73 3.22
N GLN A 287 -18.07 19.92 3.76
CA GLN A 287 -18.55 21.20 3.23
C GLN A 287 -18.01 21.52 1.84
N GLN A 288 -16.80 21.03 1.53
CA GLN A 288 -16.15 21.15 0.22
C GLN A 288 -16.53 20.02 -0.74
N ARG A 289 -17.32 19.03 -0.29
CA ARG A 289 -17.69 17.82 -1.02
C ARG A 289 -16.49 16.94 -1.37
N ASP A 290 -15.43 16.97 -0.57
CA ASP A 290 -14.23 16.14 -0.76
C ASP A 290 -14.11 15.13 0.39
N LEU A 291 -14.64 13.93 0.16
CA LEU A 291 -14.52 12.76 1.04
C LEU A 291 -13.79 11.61 0.32
N ARG A 292 -12.94 11.95 -0.65
CA ARG A 292 -12.15 10.95 -1.37
C ARG A 292 -11.25 10.19 -0.42
N ASP A 293 -11.04 8.91 -0.74
CA ASP A 293 -10.16 7.97 -0.05
C ASP A 293 -10.53 7.71 1.43
N VAL A 294 -11.65 8.25 1.94
CA VAL A 294 -12.06 8.08 3.33
C VAL A 294 -12.50 6.63 3.57
N ASP A 295 -12.00 6.03 4.65
CA ASP A 295 -12.43 4.70 5.07
C ASP A 295 -13.54 4.79 6.12
N PHE A 296 -14.76 4.44 5.73
CA PHE A 296 -15.94 4.30 6.60
C PHE A 296 -16.25 2.85 6.98
N SER A 297 -15.38 1.88 6.69
CA SER A 297 -15.64 0.46 6.88
C SER A 297 -16.13 0.10 8.28
N PHE A 298 -16.95 -0.94 8.37
CA PHE A 298 -17.49 -1.51 9.62
C PHE A 298 -18.32 -0.52 10.48
N ASN A 299 -18.85 0.55 9.88
CA ASN A 299 -19.72 1.50 10.58
C ASN A 299 -21.20 1.26 10.29
N ASP A 300 -22.04 1.74 11.21
CA ASP A 300 -23.47 1.95 10.96
C ASP A 300 -23.67 3.40 10.51
N LEU A 301 -23.85 3.57 9.20
CA LEU A 301 -24.09 4.86 8.56
C LEU A 301 -25.58 5.09 8.29
N GLY A 302 -26.46 4.34 8.94
CA GLY A 302 -27.89 4.39 8.69
C GLY A 302 -28.47 5.80 8.82
N GLY A 303 -29.12 6.29 7.75
CA GLY A 303 -29.72 7.63 7.69
C GLY A 303 -28.74 8.79 7.49
N TRP A 304 -27.46 8.53 7.19
CA TRP A 304 -26.51 9.58 6.86
C TRP A 304 -26.77 10.09 5.44
N SER A 305 -26.62 11.40 5.21
CA SER A 305 -26.50 11.95 3.86
C SER A 305 -25.04 12.06 3.45
N LEU A 306 -24.70 11.44 2.32
CA LEU A 306 -23.46 11.58 1.57
C LEU A 306 -23.75 12.14 0.15
N SER A 307 -24.89 12.83 0.01
CA SER A 307 -25.36 13.33 -1.27
C SER A 307 -24.43 14.40 -1.86
N GLY A 308 -24.06 14.20 -3.13
CA GLY A 308 -23.20 15.08 -3.91
C GLY A 308 -21.77 15.20 -3.39
N GLN A 309 -21.30 14.23 -2.60
CA GLN A 309 -19.91 14.14 -2.16
C GLN A 309 -19.06 13.48 -3.23
N ASP A 310 -17.79 13.88 -3.33
CA ASP A 310 -16.76 13.10 -4.01
C ASP A 310 -16.28 12.01 -3.06
N LEU A 311 -16.59 10.75 -3.39
CA LEU A 311 -16.30 9.53 -2.63
C LEU A 311 -15.40 8.58 -3.43
N LYS A 312 -14.58 9.12 -4.35
CA LYS A 312 -13.62 8.29 -5.08
C LYS A 312 -12.72 7.53 -4.12
N ASN A 313 -12.52 6.24 -4.40
CA ASN A 313 -11.75 5.31 -3.57
C ASN A 313 -12.21 5.21 -2.09
N ALA A 314 -13.38 5.74 -1.73
CA ALA A 314 -13.87 5.64 -0.36
C ALA A 314 -14.27 4.18 -0.06
N SER A 315 -14.02 3.74 1.18
CA SER A 315 -14.40 2.40 1.60
C SER A 315 -15.63 2.40 2.50
N PHE A 316 -16.60 1.56 2.16
CA PHE A 316 -17.82 1.27 2.90
C PHE A 316 -17.89 -0.22 3.28
N ARG A 317 -16.77 -0.94 3.23
CA ARG A 317 -16.71 -2.37 3.43
C ARG A 317 -17.35 -2.79 4.75
N TYR A 318 -18.22 -3.81 4.73
CA TYR A 318 -19.00 -4.29 5.88
C TYR A 318 -19.86 -3.22 6.61
N SER A 319 -20.17 -2.09 5.97
CA SER A 319 -20.96 -1.03 6.61
C SER A 319 -22.46 -1.27 6.48
N ASP A 320 -23.23 -0.84 7.49
CA ASP A 320 -24.69 -0.71 7.38
C ASP A 320 -25.01 0.66 6.77
N LEU A 321 -25.52 0.64 5.55
CA LEU A 321 -25.90 1.77 4.71
C LEU A 321 -27.43 1.95 4.67
N SER A 322 -28.20 1.35 5.58
CA SER A 322 -29.67 1.43 5.60
C SER A 322 -30.16 2.89 5.59
N ASN A 323 -30.85 3.32 4.54
CA ASN A 323 -31.32 4.71 4.35
C ASN A 323 -30.19 5.76 4.25
N THR A 324 -28.96 5.35 3.93
CA THR A 324 -27.89 6.31 3.59
C THR A 324 -28.19 6.93 2.22
N GLU A 325 -28.06 8.25 2.09
CA GLU A 325 -28.33 8.96 0.83
C GLU A 325 -27.02 9.16 0.05
N PHE A 326 -26.99 8.71 -1.20
CA PHE A 326 -25.85 8.89 -2.13
C PHE A 326 -26.23 9.72 -3.37
N LEU A 327 -27.32 10.49 -3.31
CA LEU A 327 -27.85 11.24 -4.45
C LEU A 327 -26.74 12.15 -5.03
N ASP A 328 -26.47 12.05 -6.32
CA ASP A 328 -25.44 12.82 -7.03
C ASP A 328 -24.00 12.63 -6.51
N ALA A 329 -23.71 11.63 -5.67
CA ALA A 329 -22.35 11.35 -5.20
C ALA A 329 -21.47 10.72 -6.30
N ASP A 330 -20.16 10.99 -6.28
CA ASP A 330 -19.19 10.32 -7.13
C ASP A 330 -18.56 9.14 -6.38
N ILE A 331 -18.88 7.92 -6.79
CA ILE A 331 -18.48 6.66 -6.14
C ILE A 331 -17.54 5.80 -7.01
N SER A 332 -16.92 6.35 -8.06
CA SER A 332 -15.95 5.57 -8.85
C SER A 332 -14.82 5.07 -7.96
N HIS A 333 -14.40 3.82 -8.16
CA HIS A 333 -13.42 3.10 -7.31
C HIS A 333 -13.82 2.85 -5.85
N ALA A 334 -15.04 3.18 -5.43
CA ALA A 334 -15.44 2.95 -4.04
C ALA A 334 -15.59 1.45 -3.70
N ASP A 335 -15.30 1.08 -2.46
CA ASP A 335 -15.45 -0.28 -1.97
C ASP A 335 -16.73 -0.44 -1.14
N PHE A 336 -17.76 -1.06 -1.74
CA PHE A 336 -19.01 -1.41 -1.06
C PHE A 336 -19.06 -2.86 -0.60
N SER A 337 -17.93 -3.57 -0.60
CA SER A 337 -17.92 -5.01 -0.38
C SER A 337 -18.56 -5.39 0.96
N ARG A 338 -19.52 -6.30 0.89
CA ARG A 338 -20.31 -6.81 2.02
C ARG A 338 -21.05 -5.73 2.82
N SER A 339 -21.25 -4.56 2.22
CA SER A 339 -22.25 -3.60 2.70
C SER A 339 -23.65 -4.03 2.24
N ASN A 340 -24.67 -3.38 2.77
CA ASN A 340 -26.06 -3.55 2.36
C ASN A 340 -26.56 -2.42 1.43
N ILE A 341 -25.67 -1.84 0.60
CA ILE A 341 -26.10 -0.87 -0.42
C ILE A 341 -27.17 -1.50 -1.33
N THR A 342 -28.21 -0.72 -1.63
CA THR A 342 -29.35 -1.14 -2.47
C THR A 342 -29.22 -0.66 -3.91
N ALA A 343 -29.95 -1.31 -4.82
CA ALA A 343 -30.10 -0.88 -6.21
C ALA A 343 -30.50 0.60 -6.33
N ASP A 344 -31.50 1.05 -5.57
CA ASP A 344 -31.98 2.43 -5.62
C ASP A 344 -30.91 3.43 -5.16
N GLN A 345 -30.14 3.09 -4.12
CA GLN A 345 -29.01 3.92 -3.67
C GLN A 345 -27.93 4.04 -4.74
N LEU A 346 -27.53 2.91 -5.35
CA LEU A 346 -26.53 2.88 -6.43
C LEU A 346 -27.00 3.69 -7.64
N ALA A 347 -28.25 3.53 -8.08
CA ALA A 347 -28.84 4.25 -9.20
C ALA A 347 -28.97 5.77 -8.97
N SER A 348 -29.04 6.20 -7.71
CA SER A 348 -29.13 7.62 -7.35
C SER A 348 -27.81 8.40 -7.49
N THR A 349 -26.68 7.69 -7.62
CA THR A 349 -25.35 8.31 -7.64
C THR A 349 -25.07 9.05 -8.94
N ALA A 350 -24.23 10.09 -8.90
CA ALA A 350 -23.77 10.77 -10.11
C ALA A 350 -22.94 9.84 -11.00
N SER A 351 -22.22 8.88 -10.43
CA SER A 351 -21.45 7.86 -11.15
C SER A 351 -22.36 7.00 -12.03
N TYR A 352 -23.46 6.46 -11.49
CA TYR A 352 -24.44 5.71 -12.29
C TYR A 352 -25.07 6.56 -13.39
N GLN A 353 -25.46 7.81 -13.09
CA GLN A 353 -26.08 8.71 -14.07
C GLN A 353 -25.11 9.13 -15.19
N ARG A 354 -23.80 9.16 -14.91
CA ARG A 354 -22.73 9.42 -15.89
C ARG A 354 -22.31 8.18 -16.68
N LEU A 355 -22.93 7.03 -16.42
CA LEU A 355 -22.58 5.74 -16.98
C LEU A 355 -21.15 5.31 -16.61
N ASP A 356 -20.71 5.65 -15.40
CA ASP A 356 -19.33 5.50 -14.98
C ASP A 356 -19.19 4.94 -13.56
N LEU A 357 -19.06 3.62 -13.47
CA LEU A 357 -18.91 2.83 -12.24
C LEU A 357 -17.57 2.07 -12.22
N HIS A 358 -16.55 2.59 -12.91
CA HIS A 358 -15.24 1.94 -12.99
C HIS A 358 -14.62 1.79 -11.59
N GLY A 359 -13.89 0.68 -11.40
CA GLY A 359 -13.18 0.33 -10.17
C GLY A 359 -14.07 -0.06 -8.98
N LEU A 360 -15.39 -0.03 -9.12
CA LEU A 360 -16.31 -0.27 -8.01
C LEU A 360 -16.19 -1.71 -7.46
N ASN A 361 -16.09 -1.87 -6.14
CA ASN A 361 -16.14 -3.19 -5.52
C ASN A 361 -17.51 -3.45 -4.89
N LEU A 362 -18.21 -4.44 -5.44
CA LEU A 362 -19.55 -4.91 -5.03
C LEU A 362 -19.53 -6.36 -4.53
N THR A 363 -18.37 -6.91 -4.16
CA THR A 363 -18.27 -8.26 -3.59
C THR A 363 -19.22 -8.41 -2.40
N GLY A 364 -20.09 -9.42 -2.37
CA GLY A 364 -21.03 -9.62 -1.26
C GLY A 364 -22.29 -8.76 -1.31
N VAL A 365 -22.44 -7.85 -2.28
CA VAL A 365 -23.62 -6.99 -2.41
C VAL A 365 -24.73 -7.70 -3.20
N THR A 366 -25.97 -7.56 -2.75
CA THR A 366 -27.15 -8.13 -3.42
C THR A 366 -27.84 -7.09 -4.30
N LEU A 367 -27.75 -7.26 -5.63
CA LEU A 367 -28.31 -6.34 -6.64
C LEU A 367 -29.32 -7.05 -7.56
N ASN A 368 -30.31 -7.73 -7.00
CA ASN A 368 -31.35 -8.39 -7.80
C ASN A 368 -32.06 -7.41 -8.75
N ASP A 369 -32.27 -7.84 -10.00
CA ASP A 369 -32.96 -7.09 -11.06
C ASP A 369 -32.30 -5.75 -11.45
N PHE A 370 -31.04 -5.53 -11.07
CA PHE A 370 -30.33 -4.27 -11.36
C PHE A 370 -29.85 -4.18 -12.81
N ASP A 371 -29.92 -2.98 -13.40
CA ASP A 371 -29.53 -2.74 -14.78
C ASP A 371 -28.23 -1.93 -14.87
N PHE A 372 -27.16 -2.56 -15.35
CA PHE A 372 -25.89 -1.93 -15.71
C PHE A 372 -25.83 -1.55 -17.20
N HIS A 373 -26.97 -1.35 -17.85
CA HIS A 373 -27.00 -0.95 -19.26
C HIS A 373 -26.10 0.26 -19.54
N LEU A 374 -25.21 0.13 -20.54
CA LEU A 374 -24.24 1.14 -20.99
C LEU A 374 -23.19 1.56 -19.95
N GLN A 375 -23.16 0.96 -18.76
CA GLN A 375 -22.24 1.37 -17.70
C GLN A 375 -20.79 1.02 -18.04
N ASN A 376 -19.88 1.93 -17.69
CA ASN A 376 -18.46 1.63 -17.59
C ASN A 376 -18.20 0.91 -16.26
N LEU A 377 -17.82 -0.36 -16.32
CA LEU A 377 -17.50 -1.23 -15.19
C LEU A 377 -16.07 -1.76 -15.30
N THR A 378 -15.19 -1.04 -16.01
CA THR A 378 -13.77 -1.36 -16.07
C THR A 378 -13.21 -1.51 -14.65
N ASN A 379 -12.47 -2.58 -14.39
CA ASN A 379 -11.88 -2.93 -13.09
C ASN A 379 -12.89 -3.16 -11.95
N ALA A 380 -14.20 -3.25 -12.23
CA ALA A 380 -15.20 -3.49 -11.20
C ALA A 380 -15.14 -4.94 -10.67
N VAL A 381 -15.44 -5.12 -9.39
CA VAL A 381 -15.40 -6.43 -8.73
C VAL A 381 -16.80 -6.82 -8.27
N PHE A 382 -17.25 -7.98 -8.72
CA PHE A 382 -18.51 -8.62 -8.34
C PHE A 382 -18.24 -10.01 -7.76
N GLY A 383 -19.19 -10.51 -6.97
CA GLY A 383 -19.20 -11.91 -6.56
C GLY A 383 -18.96 -12.16 -5.08
N TYR A 384 -18.43 -13.34 -4.76
CA TYR A 384 -18.14 -13.78 -3.40
C TYR A 384 -16.85 -14.60 -3.35
N THR A 385 -15.98 -14.33 -2.38
CA THR A 385 -14.75 -15.11 -2.15
C THR A 385 -15.05 -16.37 -1.32
N PRO A 386 -14.76 -17.59 -1.78
CA PRO A 386 -15.13 -18.86 -1.12
C PRO A 386 -14.55 -19.13 0.28
N THR A 387 -13.69 -18.27 0.83
CA THR A 387 -12.97 -18.52 2.09
C THR A 387 -13.84 -18.45 3.34
N ASP A 388 -15.05 -17.90 3.28
CA ASP A 388 -15.98 -17.84 4.41
C ASP A 388 -17.13 -18.84 4.22
N CYS A 389 -16.97 -20.01 4.83
CA CYS A 389 -17.76 -21.22 4.63
C CYS A 389 -19.17 -21.23 5.24
N CYS A 390 -19.76 -20.07 5.53
CA CYS A 390 -20.98 -19.99 6.36
C CYS A 390 -22.06 -18.97 5.94
N GLU A 391 -21.86 -18.15 4.91
CA GLU A 391 -22.90 -17.20 4.45
C GLU A 391 -23.51 -17.66 3.13
N GLU A 392 -24.84 -17.55 3.01
CA GLU A 392 -25.54 -17.81 1.75
C GLU A 392 -24.95 -16.89 0.68
N SER A 393 -24.54 -17.46 -0.47
CA SER A 393 -23.99 -16.66 -1.56
C SER A 393 -24.94 -15.51 -1.91
N PRO A 394 -24.47 -14.26 -2.01
CA PRO A 394 -25.31 -13.14 -2.41
C PRO A 394 -25.99 -13.48 -3.74
N ASP A 395 -27.31 -13.46 -3.72
CA ASP A 395 -28.13 -13.86 -4.84
C ASP A 395 -28.22 -12.65 -5.78
N ILE A 396 -27.36 -12.59 -6.79
CA ILE A 396 -27.38 -11.53 -7.82
C ILE A 396 -28.16 -12.08 -9.02
N ARG A 397 -29.50 -12.10 -8.94
CA ARG A 397 -30.36 -12.59 -10.03
C ARG A 397 -30.79 -11.45 -10.94
N ASN A 398 -31.05 -11.78 -12.21
CA ASN A 398 -31.67 -10.89 -13.20
C ASN A 398 -30.92 -9.57 -13.46
N VAL A 399 -29.60 -9.54 -13.26
CA VAL A 399 -28.78 -8.37 -13.57
C VAL A 399 -28.48 -8.30 -15.07
N SER A 400 -28.64 -7.11 -15.65
CA SER A 400 -28.33 -6.82 -17.07
C SER A 400 -27.01 -6.08 -17.18
N PHE A 401 -26.14 -6.52 -18.09
CA PHE A 401 -24.91 -5.83 -18.49
C PHE A 401 -24.96 -5.36 -19.95
N ALA A 402 -26.14 -5.23 -20.55
CA ALA A 402 -26.26 -4.93 -21.97
C ALA A 402 -25.51 -3.63 -22.34
N ASN A 403 -24.62 -3.70 -23.34
CA ASN A 403 -23.72 -2.61 -23.76
C ASN A 403 -22.75 -2.09 -22.68
N ALA A 404 -22.54 -2.81 -21.58
CA ALA A 404 -21.57 -2.41 -20.56
C ALA A 404 -20.12 -2.69 -20.99
N LYS A 405 -19.18 -1.92 -20.42
CA LYS A 405 -17.74 -2.21 -20.51
C LYS A 405 -17.30 -2.95 -19.25
N LEU A 406 -16.85 -4.18 -19.39
CA LEU A 406 -16.39 -5.03 -18.28
C LEU A 406 -14.88 -5.29 -18.37
N ASN A 407 -14.12 -4.34 -18.93
CA ASN A 407 -12.69 -4.50 -19.11
C ASN A 407 -12.05 -4.81 -17.75
N ASN A 408 -11.42 -5.97 -17.61
CA ASN A 408 -10.79 -6.45 -16.36
C ASN A 408 -11.72 -6.56 -15.15
N ALA A 409 -13.03 -6.55 -15.37
CA ALA A 409 -13.97 -6.79 -14.29
C ALA A 409 -13.82 -8.23 -13.79
N ARG A 410 -13.98 -8.41 -12.48
CA ARG A 410 -14.01 -9.73 -11.84
C ARG A 410 -15.45 -10.11 -11.55
N LEU A 411 -15.91 -11.23 -12.13
CA LEU A 411 -17.28 -11.74 -11.93
C LEU A 411 -17.22 -13.11 -11.24
N GLU A 412 -16.76 -13.12 -9.98
CA GLU A 412 -16.57 -14.37 -9.26
C GLU A 412 -17.89 -15.02 -8.84
N GLU A 413 -18.06 -16.32 -9.08
CA GLU A 413 -19.26 -17.08 -8.67
C GLU A 413 -20.59 -16.47 -9.17
N PHE A 414 -20.53 -15.61 -10.20
CA PHE A 414 -21.68 -14.90 -10.72
C PHE A 414 -22.74 -15.86 -11.30
N ARG A 415 -24.01 -15.60 -10.97
CA ARG A 415 -25.19 -16.38 -11.40
C ARG A 415 -26.14 -15.50 -12.20
N SER A 416 -26.11 -15.54 -13.53
CA SER A 416 -27.10 -14.79 -14.32
C SER A 416 -28.44 -15.53 -14.37
N ALA A 417 -29.54 -14.88 -14.00
CA ALA A 417 -30.87 -15.40 -14.31
C ALA A 417 -31.38 -14.84 -15.64
N ASP A 418 -31.61 -15.76 -16.57
CA ASP A 418 -32.52 -15.80 -17.73
C ASP A 418 -33.19 -14.48 -18.19
N GLN A 419 -32.39 -13.52 -18.70
CA GLN A 419 -32.89 -12.48 -19.60
C GLN A 419 -32.22 -12.67 -20.97
N GLN A 420 -33.04 -12.75 -22.02
CA GLN A 420 -32.61 -13.00 -23.40
C GLN A 420 -31.59 -11.99 -23.96
N ASP A 421 -31.36 -10.87 -23.25
CA ASP A 421 -30.62 -9.69 -23.70
C ASP A 421 -29.49 -9.24 -22.75
N GLY A 422 -29.23 -9.95 -21.64
CA GLY A 422 -28.36 -9.47 -20.54
C GLY A 422 -26.87 -9.25 -20.87
N PHE A 423 -26.36 -9.80 -21.98
CA PHE A 423 -24.95 -9.68 -22.39
C PHE A 423 -24.76 -9.26 -23.86
N ARG A 424 -25.73 -8.52 -24.41
CA ARG A 424 -25.60 -7.98 -25.77
C ARG A 424 -24.56 -6.86 -25.79
N THR A 425 -23.65 -6.93 -26.75
CA THR A 425 -22.71 -5.84 -27.10
C THR A 425 -21.78 -5.45 -25.95
N VAL A 426 -21.39 -6.44 -25.13
CA VAL A 426 -20.53 -6.26 -23.96
C VAL A 426 -19.06 -6.40 -24.35
N ASP A 427 -18.19 -5.58 -23.78
CA ASP A 427 -16.75 -5.77 -23.88
C ASP A 427 -16.19 -6.50 -22.65
N PHE A 428 -15.75 -7.74 -22.83
CA PHE A 428 -15.15 -8.59 -21.78
C PHE A 428 -13.62 -8.59 -21.81
N SER A 429 -12.98 -7.67 -22.54
CA SER A 429 -11.53 -7.65 -22.69
C SER A 429 -10.80 -7.69 -21.33
N GLY A 430 -10.00 -8.73 -21.08
CA GLY A 430 -9.30 -8.92 -19.80
C GLY A 430 -10.15 -9.30 -18.59
N ALA A 431 -11.48 -9.46 -18.74
CA ALA A 431 -12.38 -9.82 -17.66
C ALA A 431 -12.12 -11.25 -17.14
N ASP A 432 -12.31 -11.45 -15.83
CA ASP A 432 -12.25 -12.77 -15.21
C ASP A 432 -13.66 -13.28 -14.88
N LEU A 433 -14.08 -14.30 -15.63
CA LEU A 433 -15.31 -15.06 -15.45
C LEU A 433 -15.02 -16.52 -15.08
N SER A 434 -13.79 -16.88 -14.71
CA SER A 434 -13.36 -18.29 -14.57
C SER A 434 -14.17 -19.11 -13.57
N SER A 435 -14.71 -18.47 -12.53
CA SER A 435 -15.58 -19.09 -11.52
C SER A 435 -17.08 -18.83 -11.75
N ALA A 436 -17.47 -18.17 -12.85
CA ALA A 436 -18.87 -17.94 -13.17
C ALA A 436 -19.56 -19.24 -13.63
N HIS A 437 -20.85 -19.39 -13.33
CA HIS A 437 -21.56 -20.65 -13.57
C HIS A 437 -21.97 -20.82 -15.05
N VAL A 438 -21.33 -21.77 -15.75
CA VAL A 438 -21.51 -22.05 -17.20
C VAL A 438 -22.99 -22.25 -17.59
N GLY A 439 -23.77 -22.93 -16.74
CA GLY A 439 -25.17 -23.28 -17.00
C GLY A 439 -26.07 -22.05 -17.26
N ASP A 440 -25.70 -20.93 -16.65
CA ASP A 440 -26.43 -19.67 -16.66
C ASP A 440 -26.15 -18.89 -17.95
N PHE A 441 -24.94 -19.00 -18.51
CA PHE A 441 -24.62 -18.51 -19.86
C PHE A 441 -25.10 -19.44 -20.97
N ALA A 442 -25.51 -20.68 -20.66
CA ALA A 442 -25.64 -21.76 -21.63
C ALA A 442 -27.03 -21.98 -22.22
N ARG A 443 -28.10 -21.49 -21.61
CA ARG A 443 -29.46 -21.86 -22.04
C ARG A 443 -30.15 -20.81 -22.91
N ASP A 444 -30.00 -19.51 -22.63
CA ASP A 444 -30.81 -18.48 -23.31
C ASP A 444 -30.10 -17.13 -23.59
N ALA A 445 -28.83 -16.98 -23.18
CA ALA A 445 -28.05 -15.77 -23.44
C ALA A 445 -27.57 -15.70 -24.90
N LYS A 446 -28.23 -14.88 -25.73
CA LYS A 446 -27.72 -14.53 -27.06
C LYS A 446 -26.71 -13.38 -26.91
N PHE A 447 -25.43 -13.74 -26.80
CA PHE A 447 -24.37 -12.77 -27.08
C PHE A 447 -24.54 -12.24 -28.51
N SER A 448 -24.37 -10.94 -28.69
CA SER A 448 -24.40 -10.34 -30.03
C SER A 448 -23.04 -10.52 -30.71
N ALA A 449 -22.98 -10.44 -32.04
CA ALA A 449 -21.71 -10.44 -32.78
C ALA A 449 -20.78 -9.26 -32.41
N ASP A 450 -21.32 -8.23 -31.75
CA ASP A 450 -20.59 -7.07 -31.27
C ASP A 450 -20.06 -7.25 -29.84
N THR A 451 -20.34 -8.37 -29.17
CA THR A 451 -19.76 -8.70 -27.87
C THR A 451 -18.29 -9.12 -28.08
N THR A 452 -17.35 -8.45 -27.40
CA THR A 452 -15.90 -8.63 -27.61
C THR A 452 -15.19 -9.25 -26.42
N TYR A 453 -14.05 -9.88 -26.69
CA TYR A 453 -13.11 -10.40 -25.69
C TYR A 453 -11.69 -10.43 -26.29
N ASN A 454 -10.66 -10.55 -25.46
CA ASN A 454 -9.27 -10.56 -25.92
C ASN A 454 -8.49 -11.78 -25.39
N GLN A 455 -7.16 -11.80 -25.60
CA GLN A 455 -6.29 -12.92 -25.22
C GLN A 455 -6.21 -13.19 -23.71
N TRP A 456 -6.76 -12.28 -22.91
CA TRP A 456 -6.67 -12.27 -21.46
C TRP A 456 -8.00 -12.54 -20.76
N THR A 457 -9.11 -12.51 -21.49
CA THR A 457 -10.42 -12.83 -20.91
C THR A 457 -10.45 -14.29 -20.45
N ARG A 458 -10.72 -14.53 -19.16
CA ARG A 458 -10.84 -15.89 -18.60
C ARG A 458 -12.30 -16.31 -18.53
N PHE A 459 -12.68 -17.32 -19.31
CA PHE A 459 -14.04 -17.88 -19.29
C PHE A 459 -14.15 -19.11 -18.36
N PRO A 460 -15.36 -19.45 -17.88
CA PRO A 460 -15.60 -20.67 -17.14
C PRO A 460 -15.16 -21.95 -17.90
N PRO A 461 -14.73 -23.01 -17.20
CA PRO A 461 -14.40 -24.28 -17.84
C PRO A 461 -15.53 -24.83 -18.73
N GLY A 462 -15.21 -25.15 -19.99
CA GLY A 462 -16.17 -25.68 -20.95
C GLY A 462 -17.02 -24.63 -21.70
N PHE A 463 -16.77 -23.35 -21.46
CA PHE A 463 -17.33 -22.26 -22.25
C PHE A 463 -16.48 -22.00 -23.51
N ASP A 464 -17.10 -22.02 -24.68
CA ASP A 464 -16.46 -21.70 -25.96
C ASP A 464 -16.98 -20.34 -26.46
N PRO A 465 -16.22 -19.23 -26.30
CA PRO A 465 -16.69 -17.90 -26.66
C PRO A 465 -16.98 -17.75 -28.17
N VAL A 466 -16.23 -18.44 -29.02
CA VAL A 466 -16.41 -18.38 -30.49
C VAL A 466 -17.69 -19.10 -30.89
N ALA A 467 -17.94 -20.29 -30.33
CA ALA A 467 -19.19 -21.02 -30.58
C ALA A 467 -20.43 -20.27 -30.06
N ARG A 468 -20.25 -19.35 -29.12
CA ARG A 468 -21.30 -18.49 -28.58
C ARG A 468 -21.44 -17.14 -29.29
N GLY A 469 -20.65 -16.88 -30.34
CA GLY A 469 -20.78 -15.70 -31.20
C GLY A 469 -20.04 -14.46 -30.72
N LEU A 470 -19.15 -14.59 -29.72
CA LEU A 470 -18.29 -13.48 -29.28
C LEU A 470 -17.17 -13.24 -30.30
N ARG A 471 -16.78 -11.98 -30.46
CA ARG A 471 -15.72 -11.56 -31.37
C ARG A 471 -14.40 -11.35 -30.62
N PHE A 472 -13.38 -12.12 -30.98
CA PHE A 472 -12.03 -11.90 -30.48
C PHE A 472 -11.44 -10.60 -31.05
N VAL A 473 -10.95 -9.73 -30.17
CA VAL A 473 -10.20 -8.51 -30.49
C VAL A 473 -8.90 -8.58 -29.72
N ARG A 474 -7.76 -8.62 -30.42
CA ARG A 474 -6.45 -8.63 -29.76
C ARG A 474 -6.15 -7.24 -29.20
N SER A 475 -5.87 -7.14 -27.90
CA SER A 475 -5.40 -5.89 -27.28
C SER A 475 -3.92 -5.68 -27.51
N ALA A 476 -3.46 -4.42 -27.41
CA ALA A 476 -2.04 -4.06 -27.47
C ALA A 476 -1.32 -4.68 -26.26
N ASP A 477 -0.16 -5.31 -26.47
CA ASP A 477 0.59 -5.93 -25.38
C ASP A 477 0.91 -4.86 -24.31
N GLY A 478 0.48 -5.09 -23.05
CA GLY A 478 0.70 -4.19 -21.91
C GLY A 478 -0.37 -3.11 -21.67
N ASP A 479 -1.40 -3.01 -22.49
CA ASP A 479 -2.63 -2.24 -22.22
C ASP A 479 -3.55 -3.12 -21.36
N PHE A 480 -3.32 -3.08 -20.06
CA PHE A 480 -4.02 -3.91 -19.10
C PHE A 480 -5.35 -3.30 -18.68
N ASP A 481 -5.56 -1.99 -18.73
CA ASP A 481 -6.86 -1.39 -18.40
C ASP A 481 -7.87 -1.40 -19.58
N GLY A 482 -7.37 -1.66 -20.80
CA GLY A 482 -8.15 -1.77 -22.02
C GLY A 482 -8.62 -0.43 -22.58
N ASP A 483 -8.00 0.70 -22.17
CA ASP A 483 -8.33 2.04 -22.64
C ASP A 483 -7.71 2.38 -24.02
N GLY A 484 -6.84 1.50 -24.53
CA GLY A 484 -6.13 1.67 -25.80
C GLY A 484 -4.79 2.40 -25.69
N GLN A 485 -4.34 2.71 -24.48
CA GLN A 485 -3.06 3.32 -24.13
C GLN A 485 -2.23 2.36 -23.26
N VAL A 486 -0.97 2.70 -23.05
CA VAL A 486 -0.03 1.91 -22.23
C VAL A 486 0.66 2.91 -21.29
N LEU A 487 0.06 3.18 -20.14
CA LEU A 487 0.41 4.24 -19.18
C LEU A 487 0.73 3.67 -17.78
N ASN A 488 0.91 4.55 -16.79
CA ASN A 488 1.18 4.16 -15.41
C ASN A 488 0.04 3.31 -14.82
N ASP A 489 -1.21 3.58 -15.22
CA ASP A 489 -2.39 2.83 -14.77
C ASP A 489 -2.31 1.34 -15.14
N ASP A 490 -1.74 1.02 -16.30
CA ASP A 490 -1.47 -0.36 -16.71
C ASP A 490 -0.38 -1.00 -15.86
N LEU A 491 0.71 -0.27 -15.61
CA LEU A 491 1.80 -0.76 -14.77
C LEU A 491 1.33 -1.03 -13.34
N GLN A 492 0.44 -0.16 -12.82
CA GLN A 492 -0.19 -0.36 -11.53
C GLN A 492 -1.12 -1.58 -11.55
N ALA A 493 -1.93 -1.74 -12.59
CA ALA A 493 -2.78 -2.92 -12.76
C ALA A 493 -1.95 -4.22 -12.77
N LEU A 494 -0.76 -4.22 -13.39
CA LEU A 494 0.17 -5.35 -13.35
C LEU A 494 0.74 -5.60 -11.94
N ILE A 495 1.15 -4.53 -11.25
CA ILE A 495 1.66 -4.55 -9.88
C ILE A 495 0.64 -5.15 -8.91
N ASP A 496 -0.63 -4.74 -9.03
CA ASP A 496 -1.75 -5.20 -8.20
C ASP A 496 -2.06 -6.68 -8.41
N HIS A 497 -1.72 -7.23 -9.58
CA HIS A 497 -1.97 -8.63 -9.95
C HIS A 497 -0.73 -9.53 -9.82
N ARG A 498 0.35 -9.06 -9.18
CA ARG A 498 1.50 -9.92 -8.85
C ARG A 498 1.10 -11.10 -7.97
N GLY A 499 1.66 -12.27 -8.28
CA GLY A 499 1.30 -13.54 -7.66
C GLY A 499 -0.07 -14.06 -8.09
N SER A 500 -0.77 -13.37 -9.01
CA SER A 500 -1.99 -13.92 -9.59
C SER A 500 -1.66 -15.08 -10.53
N SER A 501 -2.63 -15.96 -10.71
CA SER A 501 -2.62 -16.98 -11.77
C SER A 501 -3.14 -16.44 -13.09
N ASP A 502 -3.31 -15.13 -13.22
CA ASP A 502 -3.86 -14.51 -14.41
C ASP A 502 -2.74 -14.24 -15.42
N LEU A 503 -2.56 -15.20 -16.32
CA LEU A 503 -1.55 -15.16 -17.39
C LEU A 503 -1.68 -13.94 -18.32
N LYS A 504 -2.72 -13.12 -18.15
CA LYS A 504 -2.77 -11.76 -18.69
C LYS A 504 -1.55 -10.93 -18.34
N TYR A 505 -1.16 -10.99 -17.09
CA TYR A 505 -0.12 -10.17 -16.48
C TYR A 505 1.25 -10.86 -16.55
N ASP A 506 1.32 -12.06 -17.11
CA ASP A 506 2.56 -12.79 -17.42
C ASP A 506 3.15 -12.24 -18.74
N VAL A 507 3.85 -11.11 -18.62
CA VAL A 507 4.46 -10.36 -19.72
C VAL A 507 5.65 -11.12 -20.30
N ASP A 508 6.46 -11.74 -19.44
CA ASP A 508 7.67 -12.44 -19.86
C ASP A 508 7.42 -13.89 -20.33
N ARG A 509 6.20 -14.39 -20.15
CA ARG A 509 5.66 -15.68 -20.60
C ARG A 509 6.31 -16.88 -19.91
N ASN A 510 6.63 -16.73 -18.64
CA ASN A 510 7.21 -17.80 -17.83
C ASN A 510 6.15 -18.62 -17.04
N GLU A 511 4.86 -18.33 -17.26
CA GLU A 511 3.69 -18.91 -16.58
C GLU A 511 3.54 -18.51 -15.10
N ILE A 512 4.27 -17.50 -14.64
CA ILE A 512 4.26 -16.98 -13.26
C ILE A 512 4.16 -15.46 -13.33
N VAL A 513 3.03 -14.91 -12.87
CA VAL A 513 2.92 -13.45 -12.72
C VAL A 513 3.73 -13.03 -11.50
N ASP A 514 4.92 -12.52 -11.73
CA ASP A 514 5.79 -12.03 -10.68
C ASP A 514 6.44 -10.70 -11.05
N HIS A 515 7.43 -10.34 -10.27
CA HIS A 515 8.10 -9.08 -10.40
C HIS A 515 8.94 -8.98 -11.70
N SER A 516 9.27 -10.11 -12.32
CA SER A 516 9.93 -10.16 -13.64
C SER A 516 9.04 -9.60 -14.74
N ASP A 517 7.71 -9.74 -14.62
CA ASP A 517 6.75 -9.18 -15.56
C ASP A 517 6.67 -7.66 -15.49
N VAL A 518 6.72 -7.11 -14.27
CA VAL A 518 6.78 -5.65 -14.04
C VAL A 518 8.00 -5.07 -14.76
N VAL A 519 9.15 -5.74 -14.60
CA VAL A 519 10.38 -5.35 -15.30
C VAL A 519 10.21 -5.49 -16.81
N ALA A 520 9.69 -6.63 -17.29
CA ALA A 520 9.49 -6.86 -18.72
C ALA A 520 8.52 -5.85 -19.35
N TRP A 521 7.47 -5.44 -18.64
CA TRP A 521 6.57 -4.39 -19.11
C TRP A 521 7.31 -3.06 -19.26
N ILE A 522 8.07 -2.64 -18.24
CA ILE A 522 8.84 -1.39 -18.25
C ILE A 522 9.89 -1.42 -19.39
N THR A 523 10.61 -2.52 -19.56
CA THR A 523 11.75 -2.59 -20.48
C THR A 523 11.37 -2.97 -21.91
N ASP A 524 10.45 -3.92 -22.07
CA ASP A 524 10.19 -4.59 -23.35
C ASP A 524 8.93 -4.08 -24.02
N ILE A 525 7.98 -3.54 -23.24
CA ILE A 525 6.75 -2.91 -23.76
C ILE A 525 6.89 -1.40 -23.79
N LYS A 526 7.10 -0.77 -22.63
CA LYS A 526 7.12 0.69 -22.50
C LYS A 526 8.45 1.31 -22.93
N HIS A 527 9.52 0.52 -22.94
CA HIS A 527 10.88 0.94 -23.30
C HIS A 527 11.44 2.07 -22.44
N THR A 528 11.18 2.05 -21.14
CA THR A 528 11.75 3.01 -20.17
C THR A 528 12.63 2.33 -19.11
N GLN A 529 12.85 3.01 -17.99
CA GLN A 529 13.71 2.65 -16.87
C GLN A 529 12.88 2.56 -15.59
N VAL A 530 13.28 1.65 -14.70
CA VAL A 530 12.68 1.57 -13.36
C VAL A 530 12.96 2.88 -12.62
N GLY A 531 11.93 3.49 -12.03
CA GLY A 531 12.03 4.77 -11.33
C GLY A 531 11.70 6.00 -12.19
N ASP A 532 11.50 5.85 -13.50
CA ASP A 532 10.92 6.90 -14.36
C ASP A 532 9.41 6.97 -14.12
N VAL A 533 8.98 7.92 -13.28
CA VAL A 533 7.59 8.04 -12.83
C VAL A 533 6.75 8.81 -13.84
N ASN A 534 7.35 9.77 -14.53
CA ASN A 534 6.66 10.59 -15.53
C ASN A 534 6.69 9.99 -16.94
N LEU A 535 7.33 8.83 -17.11
CA LEU A 535 7.45 8.05 -18.35
C LEU A 535 8.12 8.82 -19.51
N ASP A 536 9.02 9.76 -19.22
CA ASP A 536 9.76 10.52 -20.25
C ASP A 536 10.95 9.77 -20.87
N GLY A 537 11.20 8.55 -20.39
CA GLY A 537 12.29 7.67 -20.81
C GLY A 537 13.52 7.75 -19.91
N ARG A 538 13.50 8.56 -18.84
CA ARG A 538 14.65 8.82 -17.96
C ARG A 538 14.26 8.69 -16.50
N PHE A 539 15.17 8.11 -15.73
CA PHE A 539 15.10 8.19 -14.27
C PHE A 539 16.08 9.27 -13.78
N ASP A 540 15.56 10.41 -13.32
CA ASP A 540 16.34 11.57 -12.87
C ASP A 540 15.77 12.28 -11.62
N GLU A 541 16.24 13.51 -11.35
CA GLU A 541 15.84 14.27 -10.17
C GLU A 541 14.35 14.61 -10.14
N LEU A 542 13.71 14.75 -11.30
CA LEU A 542 12.30 15.11 -11.38
C LEU A 542 11.41 13.96 -10.87
N ASP A 543 11.78 12.71 -11.16
CA ASP A 543 11.04 11.53 -10.67
C ASP A 543 11.14 11.41 -9.15
N LEU A 544 12.36 11.56 -8.61
CA LEU A 544 12.59 11.52 -7.16
C LEU A 544 11.86 12.67 -6.44
N MET A 545 11.83 13.86 -7.04
CA MET A 545 11.09 14.99 -6.49
C MET A 545 9.59 14.71 -6.43
N VAL A 546 9.01 14.06 -7.44
CA VAL A 546 7.58 13.71 -7.48
C VAL A 546 7.24 12.74 -6.34
N VAL A 547 7.92 11.60 -6.24
CA VAL A 547 7.62 10.57 -5.22
C VAL A 547 7.87 11.05 -3.80
N LEU A 548 8.92 11.84 -3.58
CA LEU A 548 9.23 12.39 -2.24
C LEU A 548 8.26 13.51 -1.83
N GLN A 549 7.65 14.22 -2.78
CA GLN A 549 6.59 15.20 -2.49
C GLN A 549 5.25 14.53 -2.15
N ILE A 550 4.97 13.36 -2.72
CA ILE A 550 3.78 12.56 -2.40
C ILE A 550 3.82 12.07 -0.94
N GLY A 551 5.03 11.82 -0.40
CA GLY A 551 5.24 11.65 1.03
C GLY A 551 4.89 10.26 1.58
N MET A 552 5.00 9.23 0.74
CA MET A 552 4.77 7.82 1.09
C MET A 552 6.05 7.05 1.47
N TYR A 553 7.21 7.72 1.57
CA TYR A 553 8.49 7.09 1.87
C TYR A 553 8.58 6.54 3.32
N GLU A 554 8.95 5.27 3.47
CA GLU A 554 9.03 4.49 4.72
C GLU A 554 7.71 4.42 5.53
N PRO A 555 6.66 3.76 5.02
CA PRO A 555 5.44 3.52 5.79
C PRO A 555 5.68 2.44 6.86
N ASP A 556 5.16 2.65 8.07
CA ASP A 556 5.36 1.71 9.20
C ASP A 556 4.77 0.29 8.92
N ARG A 557 5.65 -0.71 8.68
CA ARG A 557 5.33 -2.07 8.18
C ARG A 557 4.47 -2.95 9.12
N TYR A 558 4.00 -2.41 10.25
CA TYR A 558 3.31 -3.19 11.29
C TYR A 558 1.78 -3.32 11.15
N TYR A 559 1.10 -2.60 10.24
CA TYR A 559 -0.37 -2.56 10.20
C TYR A 559 -0.98 -2.62 8.80
N LEU A 560 -1.96 -3.53 8.64
CA LEU A 560 -2.62 -3.98 7.41
C LEU A 560 -3.60 -2.96 6.75
N SER A 561 -3.48 -1.66 7.04
CA SER A 561 -4.43 -0.63 6.56
C SER A 561 -3.77 0.67 6.08
N GLN A 562 -2.51 0.61 5.62
CA GLN A 562 -1.94 1.72 4.84
C GLN A 562 -2.53 1.69 3.42
N PRO A 563 -2.80 2.83 2.76
CA PRO A 563 -2.94 2.81 1.31
C PRO A 563 -1.61 2.29 0.76
N ASN A 564 -1.66 1.23 -0.05
CA ASN A 564 -0.47 0.73 -0.71
C ASN A 564 0.11 1.87 -1.55
N ALA A 565 1.41 2.12 -1.42
CA ALA A 565 2.07 2.95 -2.40
C ALA A 565 1.91 2.29 -3.79
N ASP A 566 1.66 3.12 -4.78
CA ASP A 566 1.59 2.76 -6.18
C ASP A 566 2.90 3.16 -6.88
N TRP A 567 3.01 2.83 -8.17
CA TRP A 567 4.18 3.17 -8.97
C TRP A 567 4.49 4.68 -8.96
N GLU A 568 3.46 5.54 -9.01
CA GLU A 568 3.60 6.99 -9.08
C GLU A 568 4.03 7.62 -7.76
N SER A 569 3.71 6.97 -6.65
CA SER A 569 4.09 7.37 -5.29
C SER A 569 5.37 6.71 -4.77
N GLY A 570 5.95 5.79 -5.54
CA GLY A 570 7.32 5.31 -5.36
C GLY A 570 7.48 3.81 -5.10
N ASP A 571 6.42 3.00 -5.17
CA ASP A 571 6.47 1.54 -4.98
C ASP A 571 7.02 0.81 -6.22
N TRP A 572 8.28 1.07 -6.55
CA TRP A 572 8.91 0.56 -7.77
C TRP A 572 9.28 -0.92 -7.72
N ASN A 573 9.48 -1.45 -6.52
CA ASN A 573 9.65 -2.89 -6.31
C ASN A 573 8.27 -3.58 -6.18
N GLY A 574 7.24 -2.80 -5.83
CA GLY A 574 5.85 -3.17 -5.77
C GLY A 574 5.51 -4.10 -4.60
N ASP A 575 6.10 -3.84 -3.43
CA ASP A 575 5.75 -4.55 -2.21
C ASP A 575 4.60 -3.87 -1.44
N GLY A 576 4.00 -2.83 -2.02
CA GLY A 576 2.93 -2.01 -1.46
C GLY A 576 3.45 -0.85 -0.62
N TYR A 577 4.77 -0.65 -0.54
CA TYR A 577 5.39 0.35 0.31
C TYR A 577 6.43 1.09 -0.51
N PHE A 578 6.43 2.43 -0.47
CA PHE A 578 7.58 3.17 -0.98
C PHE A 578 8.61 3.27 0.15
N ASP A 579 9.69 2.48 0.11
CA ASP A 579 10.74 2.56 1.12
C ASP A 579 12.16 2.45 0.54
N ALA A 580 13.15 2.25 1.41
CA ALA A 580 14.54 2.13 0.99
C ALA A 580 14.74 0.98 -0.03
N GLY A 581 13.89 -0.06 0.02
CA GLY A 581 13.85 -1.16 -0.93
C GLY A 581 13.61 -0.67 -2.36
N ASP A 582 12.64 0.22 -2.58
CA ASP A 582 12.30 0.79 -3.89
C ASP A 582 13.41 1.66 -4.44
N LEU A 583 14.00 2.50 -3.60
CA LEU A 583 15.12 3.32 -4.01
C LEU A 583 16.29 2.43 -4.43
N VAL A 584 16.69 1.47 -3.59
CA VAL A 584 17.76 0.52 -3.92
C VAL A 584 17.45 -0.22 -5.22
N PHE A 585 16.20 -0.65 -5.37
CA PHE A 585 15.69 -1.35 -6.53
C PHE A 585 15.80 -0.53 -7.82
N ALA A 586 15.30 0.70 -7.82
CA ALA A 586 15.38 1.62 -8.94
C ALA A 586 16.81 2.06 -9.23
N PHE A 587 17.64 2.34 -8.22
CA PHE A 587 19.05 2.69 -8.47
C PHE A 587 19.88 1.52 -9.01
N ALA A 588 19.56 0.29 -8.61
CA ALA A 588 20.26 -0.91 -9.11
C ALA A 588 19.93 -1.24 -10.57
N ARG A 589 18.71 -0.88 -11.04
CA ARG A 589 18.20 -1.30 -12.38
C ARG A 589 17.95 -0.14 -13.35
N GLY A 590 17.55 1.01 -12.83
CA GLY A 590 17.03 2.17 -13.54
C GLY A 590 18.07 3.17 -14.04
N GLY A 591 19.37 2.83 -13.98
CA GLY A 591 20.42 3.63 -14.63
C GLY A 591 20.29 5.13 -14.37
N TYR A 592 20.21 5.57 -13.11
CA TYR A 592 20.01 6.98 -12.76
C TYR A 592 20.90 7.93 -13.58
N ARG A 593 20.28 8.92 -14.26
CA ARG A 593 20.90 9.84 -15.24
C ARG A 593 21.51 9.20 -16.48
N GLN A 594 21.12 7.98 -16.86
CA GLN A 594 21.48 7.41 -18.16
C GLN A 594 20.58 7.94 -19.26
N PRO A 595 21.08 8.06 -20.50
CA PRO A 595 20.26 8.47 -21.63
C PRO A 595 19.13 7.48 -21.88
N ALA A 596 17.98 7.99 -22.36
CA ALA A 596 16.79 7.20 -22.64
C ALA A 596 17.13 5.94 -23.46
N ARG A 597 16.53 4.81 -23.07
CA ARG A 597 16.72 3.54 -23.78
C ARG A 597 16.22 3.70 -25.21
N ALA A 598 17.10 3.42 -26.17
CA ALA A 598 16.70 3.40 -27.57
C ALA A 598 15.70 2.26 -27.77
N ALA A 599 14.50 2.57 -28.25
CA ALA A 599 13.56 1.55 -28.71
C ALA A 599 14.31 0.62 -29.68
N HIS A 600 14.33 -0.68 -29.38
CA HIS A 600 14.84 -1.65 -30.32
C HIS A 600 13.99 -1.54 -31.58
N THR A 601 14.53 -0.94 -32.64
CA THR A 601 13.89 -1.00 -33.95
C THR A 601 13.85 -2.47 -34.34
N VAL A 602 12.69 -3.10 -34.20
CA VAL A 602 12.37 -4.35 -34.86
C VAL A 602 12.72 -4.14 -36.33
N PRO A 603 13.64 -4.93 -36.94
CA PRO A 603 13.84 -4.83 -38.36
C PRO A 603 12.52 -5.18 -39.02
N GLU A 604 11.90 -4.23 -39.71
CA GLU A 604 10.67 -4.51 -40.44
C GLU A 604 10.86 -5.76 -41.33
N PRO A 605 9.85 -6.64 -41.47
CA PRO A 605 9.94 -7.80 -42.36
C PRO A 605 10.10 -7.43 -43.85
N THR A 606 10.16 -6.15 -44.20
CA THR A 606 10.29 -5.63 -45.57
C THR A 606 11.72 -5.74 -46.13
N GLY A 607 12.75 -5.94 -45.31
CA GLY A 607 14.14 -6.08 -45.78
C GLY A 607 14.47 -7.43 -46.44
N VAL A 608 13.84 -8.53 -46.01
CA VAL A 608 14.13 -9.89 -46.52
C VAL A 608 13.37 -10.18 -47.83
N LEU A 609 12.21 -9.58 -48.04
CA LEU A 609 11.46 -9.68 -49.31
C LEU A 609 12.07 -8.84 -50.43
N LEU A 610 12.72 -7.70 -50.13
CA LEU A 610 13.41 -6.89 -51.13
C LEU A 610 14.73 -7.50 -51.61
N CYS A 611 15.39 -8.33 -50.80
CA CYS A 611 16.59 -9.07 -51.22
C CYS A 611 16.28 -10.31 -52.09
N LEU A 612 15.07 -10.88 -51.99
CA LEU A 612 14.63 -12.00 -52.85
C LEU A 612 14.04 -11.52 -54.20
N GLY A 613 13.49 -10.30 -54.27
CA GLY A 613 13.04 -9.68 -55.52
C GLY A 613 14.16 -9.19 -56.45
N GLY A 614 15.31 -8.80 -55.88
CA GLY A 614 16.48 -8.33 -56.66
C GLY A 614 17.22 -9.42 -57.43
N TRP A 615 17.15 -10.69 -57.00
CA TRP A 615 17.86 -11.80 -57.65
C TRP A 615 17.07 -12.44 -58.81
N MET A 616 15.73 -12.31 -58.84
CA MET A 616 14.94 -12.82 -59.98
C MET A 616 14.91 -11.85 -61.18
N HIS A 617 15.13 -10.55 -60.98
CA HIS A 617 15.21 -9.58 -62.08
C HIS A 617 16.56 -9.55 -62.80
N VAL A 618 17.66 -9.96 -62.15
CA VAL A 618 18.99 -10.08 -62.79
C VAL A 618 19.13 -11.40 -63.56
N TRP A 619 18.35 -12.43 -63.24
CA TRP A 619 18.37 -13.71 -63.97
C TRP A 619 17.44 -13.74 -65.20
N SER A 620 16.39 -12.91 -65.25
CA SER A 620 15.51 -12.80 -66.43
C SER A 620 16.05 -11.88 -67.53
N LEU A 621 16.96 -10.95 -67.19
CA LEU A 621 17.62 -10.06 -68.18
C LEU A 621 18.92 -10.62 -68.78
N ARG A 622 19.41 -11.78 -68.32
CA ARG A 622 20.56 -12.49 -68.92
C ARG A 622 20.19 -13.62 -69.90
N ARG A 623 18.90 -13.91 -70.10
CA ARG A 623 18.42 -14.93 -71.06
C ARG A 623 17.73 -14.39 -72.32
N SER A 624 17.59 -13.07 -72.49
CA SER A 624 16.97 -12.48 -73.70
C SER A 624 17.94 -11.90 -74.75
N THR A 625 19.26 -11.93 -74.53
CA THR A 625 20.26 -11.42 -75.50
C THR A 625 21.11 -12.48 -76.20
N THR A 626 20.69 -13.75 -76.22
CA THR A 626 21.34 -14.83 -77.00
C THR A 626 20.34 -15.65 -77.81
N ARG A 627 19.38 -14.98 -78.46
CA ARG A 627 18.65 -15.52 -79.61
C ARG A 627 18.36 -14.41 -80.63
N HIS A 628 19.42 -13.90 -81.27
CA HIS A 628 19.38 -13.37 -82.64
C HIS A 628 20.81 -13.12 -83.14
N ALA A 629 21.46 -14.16 -83.68
CA ALA A 629 22.42 -14.10 -84.79
C ALA A 629 22.81 -15.53 -85.20
N LEU A 630 22.74 -15.82 -86.52
CA LEU A 630 23.18 -17.01 -87.29
C LEU A 630 22.16 -18.19 -87.32
N THR A 631 21.45 -18.64 -88.38
CA THR A 631 21.32 -18.41 -89.85
C THR A 631 22.29 -17.43 -90.52
N ALA A 632 23.22 -17.83 -91.38
CA ALA A 632 23.29 -19.02 -92.25
C ALA A 632 23.48 -20.38 -91.58
#